data_AF-A0A518C9S1-F1
#
_entry.id   AF-A0A518C9S1-F1
#
_cell.length_a   1.000
_cell.length_b   1.000
_cell.length_c   1.000
_cell.angle_alpha   90.00
_cell.angle_beta   90.00
_cell.angle_gamma   90.00
#
_symmetry.space_group_name_H-M   'P 1'
#
loop_
_entity.id
_entity.type
_entity.pdbx_description
1 polymer ?
#
loop_
_entity_poly.entity_id
_entity_poly.type
_entity_poly.pdbx_seq_one_letter_code
_entity_poly.pdbx_strand_id
1 'polypeptide(L)'
;MIIFGTRGITSTVESNQFNCPQCRTKRDGSLKNVSTFFTLYFIPLIPMGSRGKYVECHSCGGNFAEEVWQYDPDQEHAETMQKMLRVMIMAALADEEVDRFERAEIKKQYMELTGLPVADSTLDQEIKMAVESQVTLSRFVGGMVDGLSGHGRALVLKLAYHVMSAAGEMTPSQDRALDQLADTLGIQKVQLMELIKHFQESQHEELA
;
A
#
# COMPACT_ATOMS: atom_id res chain seq x y z
N MET A 1 -20.37 -48.09 30.29
CA MET A 1 -19.37 -46.99 30.30
C MET A 1 -19.66 -46.11 29.10
N ILE A 2 -19.93 -44.81 29.30
CA ILE A 2 -20.12 -43.86 28.20
C ILE A 2 -18.76 -43.22 27.89
N ILE A 3 -18.34 -43.24 26.62
CA ILE A 3 -17.09 -42.62 26.17
C ILE A 3 -17.44 -41.38 25.36
N PHE A 4 -16.92 -40.22 25.76
CA PHE A 4 -17.10 -38.95 25.09
C PHE A 4 -15.74 -38.26 24.88
N GLY A 5 -15.64 -37.42 23.86
CA GLY A 5 -14.42 -36.70 23.51
C GLY A 5 -14.66 -35.63 22.44
N THR A 6 -13.60 -35.05 21.91
CA THR A 6 -13.69 -34.05 20.84
C THR A 6 -12.75 -34.41 19.67
N ARG A 7 -13.15 -34.07 18.44
CA ARG A 7 -12.37 -34.36 17.24
C ARG A 7 -12.37 -33.18 16.28
N GLY A 8 -11.21 -32.82 15.75
CA GLY A 8 -11.10 -31.86 14.65
C GLY A 8 -11.50 -32.52 13.32
N ILE A 9 -12.36 -31.85 12.55
CA ILE A 9 -12.72 -32.23 11.19
C ILE A 9 -12.39 -31.05 10.29
N THR A 10 -11.61 -31.31 9.24
CA THR A 10 -11.29 -30.34 8.21
C THR A 10 -12.22 -30.53 7.01
N SER A 11 -12.84 -29.46 6.55
CA SER A 11 -13.66 -29.44 5.34
C SER A 11 -13.15 -28.40 4.35
N THR A 12 -13.31 -28.66 3.05
CA THR A 12 -13.12 -27.62 2.03
C THR A 12 -14.34 -26.70 2.01
N VAL A 13 -14.11 -25.40 2.14
CA VAL A 13 -15.13 -24.34 1.99
C VAL A 13 -15.28 -23.98 0.52
N GLU A 14 -14.15 -23.72 -0.15
CA GLU A 14 -14.08 -23.28 -1.54
C GLU A 14 -12.77 -23.78 -2.17
N SER A 15 -12.76 -23.95 -3.49
CA SER A 15 -11.55 -24.19 -4.28
C SER A 15 -11.52 -23.23 -5.47
N ASN A 16 -10.39 -22.54 -5.65
CA ASN A 16 -10.17 -21.54 -6.69
C ASN A 16 -8.65 -21.29 -6.82
N GLN A 17 -8.27 -20.43 -7.77
CA GLN A 17 -6.91 -19.94 -7.89
C GLN A 17 -6.63 -18.80 -6.91
N PHE A 18 -5.41 -18.80 -6.36
CA PHE A 18 -4.92 -17.74 -5.49
C PHE A 18 -3.42 -17.52 -5.70
N ASN A 19 -2.90 -16.38 -5.24
CA ASN A 19 -1.47 -16.07 -5.30
C ASN A 19 -0.73 -16.77 -4.15
N CYS A 20 -0.06 -17.88 -4.45
CA CYS A 20 0.62 -18.68 -3.42
C CYS A 20 1.95 -18.01 -2.98
N PRO A 21 2.13 -17.69 -1.68
CA PRO A 21 3.34 -17.01 -1.18
C PRO A 21 4.61 -17.84 -1.37
N GLN A 22 4.50 -19.17 -1.28
CA GLN A 22 5.64 -20.08 -1.45
C GLN A 22 5.99 -20.30 -2.93
N CYS A 23 4.99 -20.46 -3.80
CA CYS A 23 5.22 -20.64 -5.23
C CYS A 23 5.54 -19.32 -5.95
N ARG A 24 5.16 -18.17 -5.36
CA ARG A 24 5.27 -16.82 -5.93
C ARG A 24 4.55 -16.66 -7.28
N THR A 25 3.40 -17.31 -7.43
CA THR A 25 2.57 -17.29 -8.65
C THR A 25 1.16 -17.77 -8.34
N LYS A 26 0.20 -17.48 -9.23
CA LYS A 26 -1.15 -18.05 -9.19
C LYS A 26 -1.11 -19.57 -9.26
N ARG A 27 -1.84 -20.22 -8.35
CA ARG A 27 -1.99 -21.67 -8.20
C ARG A 27 -3.39 -22.02 -7.75
N ASP A 28 -3.83 -23.22 -8.10
CA ASP A 28 -5.04 -23.80 -7.53
C ASP A 28 -4.81 -24.10 -6.04
N GLY A 29 -5.83 -23.79 -5.24
CA GLY A 29 -5.85 -24.07 -3.82
C GLY A 29 -7.25 -24.34 -3.31
N SER A 30 -7.33 -24.62 -2.02
CA SER A 30 -8.60 -24.77 -1.30
C SER A 30 -8.58 -23.97 -0.01
N LEU A 31 -9.64 -23.19 0.22
CA LEU A 31 -9.93 -22.66 1.54
C LEU A 31 -10.48 -23.79 2.41
N LYS A 32 -9.77 -24.12 3.47
CA LYS A 32 -10.13 -25.15 4.44
C LYS A 32 -10.68 -24.51 5.70
N ASN A 33 -11.68 -25.15 6.31
CA ASN A 33 -12.18 -24.80 7.62
C ASN A 33 -11.98 -25.98 8.58
N VAL A 34 -11.40 -25.70 9.75
CA VAL A 34 -11.18 -26.71 10.79
C VAL A 34 -12.26 -26.53 11.85
N SER A 35 -13.12 -27.52 12.05
CA SER A 35 -14.18 -27.48 13.06
C SER A 35 -13.96 -28.53 14.13
N THR A 36 -14.22 -28.19 15.39
CA THR A 36 -14.22 -29.16 16.50
C THR A 36 -15.60 -29.78 16.60
N PHE A 37 -15.69 -31.10 16.68
CA PHE A 37 -16.93 -31.85 16.89
C PHE A 37 -16.90 -32.56 18.24
N PHE A 38 -18.02 -32.57 18.95
CA PHE A 38 -18.27 -33.47 20.05
C PHE A 38 -18.42 -34.89 19.51
N THR A 39 -17.75 -35.83 20.15
CA THR A 39 -17.78 -37.25 19.80
C THR A 39 -18.39 -38.08 20.93
N LEU A 40 -19.26 -39.01 20.57
CA LEU A 40 -19.83 -40.02 21.46
C LEU A 40 -19.52 -41.39 20.87
N TYR A 41 -18.91 -42.28 21.65
CA TYR A 41 -18.40 -43.57 21.14
C TYR A 41 -17.57 -43.39 19.85
N PHE A 42 -16.72 -42.35 19.80
CA PHE A 42 -15.86 -41.99 18.67
C PHE A 42 -16.58 -41.50 17.40
N ILE A 43 -17.91 -41.40 17.40
CA ILE A 43 -18.68 -40.83 16.29
C ILE A 43 -18.82 -39.32 16.52
N PRO A 44 -18.35 -38.44 15.61
CA PRO A 44 -18.56 -37.00 15.70
C PRO A 44 -20.02 -36.66 15.40
N LEU A 45 -20.75 -36.13 16.39
CA LEU A 45 -22.19 -35.89 16.29
C LEU A 45 -22.54 -34.41 16.17
N ILE A 46 -21.90 -33.54 16.97
CA ILE A 46 -22.32 -32.15 17.11
C ILE A 46 -21.12 -31.24 16.89
N PRO A 47 -21.15 -30.31 15.91
CA PRO A 47 -20.10 -29.30 15.77
C PRO A 47 -20.14 -28.34 16.96
N MET A 48 -19.00 -28.15 17.62
CA MET A 48 -18.85 -27.24 18.76
C MET A 48 -18.25 -25.89 18.37
N GLY A 49 -17.79 -25.73 17.11
CA GLY A 49 -17.30 -24.45 16.58
C GLY A 49 -16.12 -24.61 15.63
N SER A 50 -15.89 -23.57 14.81
CA SER A 50 -14.69 -23.46 13.97
C SER A 50 -13.48 -23.06 14.83
N ARG A 51 -12.34 -23.67 14.54
CA ARG A 51 -11.02 -23.34 15.10
C ARG A 51 -10.22 -22.39 14.19
N GLY A 52 -10.76 -22.06 13.01
CA GLY A 52 -10.10 -21.21 12.03
C GLY A 52 -10.13 -21.81 10.63
N LYS A 53 -9.74 -20.97 9.68
CA LYS A 53 -9.59 -21.34 8.27
C LYS A 53 -8.15 -21.13 7.83
N TYR A 54 -7.77 -21.84 6.78
CA TYR A 54 -6.46 -21.72 6.16
C TYR A 54 -6.58 -22.06 4.67
N VAL A 55 -5.65 -21.55 3.87
CA VAL A 55 -5.56 -21.88 2.45
C VAL A 55 -4.53 -22.99 2.27
N GLU A 56 -4.90 -24.04 1.55
CA GLU A 56 -3.98 -25.12 1.14
C GLU A 56 -3.65 -24.99 -0.35
N CYS A 57 -2.37 -24.89 -0.70
CA CYS A 57 -1.94 -24.91 -2.10
C CYS A 57 -1.86 -26.35 -2.63
N HIS A 58 -2.49 -26.65 -3.76
CA HIS A 58 -2.44 -27.99 -4.35
C HIS A 58 -1.10 -28.32 -5.02
N SER A 59 -0.31 -27.29 -5.34
CA SER A 59 0.99 -27.46 -6.02
C SER A 59 2.13 -27.72 -5.05
N CYS A 60 2.25 -26.92 -3.98
CA CYS A 60 3.34 -27.05 -3.02
C CYS A 60 2.95 -27.68 -1.68
N GLY A 61 1.66 -27.93 -1.45
CA GLY A 61 1.13 -28.48 -0.18
C GLY A 61 1.24 -27.54 1.01
N GLY A 62 1.56 -26.26 0.79
CA GLY A 62 1.70 -25.27 1.85
C GLY A 62 0.36 -24.84 2.41
N ASN A 63 0.32 -24.57 3.73
CA ASN A 63 -0.84 -24.04 4.44
C ASN A 63 -0.58 -22.57 4.81
N PHE A 64 -1.49 -21.68 4.41
CA PHE A 64 -1.37 -20.24 4.58
C PHE A 64 -2.58 -19.67 5.31
N ALA A 65 -2.45 -18.46 5.84
CA ALA A 65 -3.55 -17.76 6.49
C ALA A 65 -4.70 -17.45 5.49
N GLU A 66 -5.93 -17.31 5.98
CA GLU A 66 -7.13 -17.12 5.13
C GLU A 66 -7.04 -15.87 4.25
N GLU A 67 -6.35 -14.82 4.72
CA GLU A 67 -6.21 -13.53 4.05
C GLU A 67 -5.53 -13.66 2.68
N VAL A 68 -4.68 -14.67 2.51
CA VAL A 68 -3.97 -14.95 1.26
C VAL A 68 -4.93 -15.45 0.16
N TRP A 69 -6.14 -15.91 0.52
CA TRP A 69 -7.14 -16.39 -0.43
C TRP A 69 -7.59 -15.31 -1.41
N GLN A 70 -7.72 -14.08 -0.91
CA GLN A 70 -8.20 -12.91 -1.68
C GLN A 70 -7.06 -11.96 -2.06
N TYR A 71 -5.81 -12.32 -1.76
CA TYR A 71 -4.67 -11.47 -2.03
C TYR A 71 -4.38 -11.39 -3.54
N ASP A 72 -4.46 -10.17 -4.08
CA ASP A 72 -4.04 -9.86 -5.45
C ASP A 72 -2.88 -8.84 -5.45
N PRO A 73 -1.65 -9.27 -5.75
CA PRO A 73 -0.49 -8.38 -5.75
C PRO A 73 -0.58 -7.29 -6.81
N ASP A 74 -1.26 -7.54 -7.94
CA ASP A 74 -1.42 -6.54 -9.00
C ASP A 74 -2.34 -5.40 -8.53
N GLN A 75 -3.41 -5.75 -7.81
CA GLN A 75 -4.32 -4.78 -7.22
C GLN A 75 -3.64 -3.96 -6.10
N GLU A 76 -2.93 -4.62 -5.18
CA GLU A 76 -2.20 -3.94 -4.10
C GLU A 76 -1.15 -2.97 -4.66
N HIS A 77 -0.44 -3.38 -5.72
CA HIS A 77 0.52 -2.53 -6.40
C HIS A 77 -0.16 -1.30 -7.02
N ALA A 78 -1.28 -1.50 -7.74
CA ALA A 78 -2.05 -0.39 -8.31
C ALA A 78 -2.56 0.59 -7.25
N GLU A 79 -3.09 0.09 -6.13
CA GLU A 79 -3.53 0.92 -5.00
C GLU A 79 -2.36 1.69 -4.37
N THR A 80 -1.17 1.09 -4.28
CA THR A 80 0.04 1.76 -3.79
C THR A 80 0.45 2.89 -4.73
N MET A 81 0.44 2.66 -6.05
CA MET A 81 0.77 3.70 -7.03
C MET A 81 -0.25 4.85 -7.00
N GLN A 82 -1.53 4.55 -6.82
CA GLN A 82 -2.56 5.58 -6.62
C GLN A 82 -2.31 6.42 -5.36
N LYS A 83 -1.88 5.80 -4.25
CA LYS A 83 -1.49 6.54 -3.03
C LYS A 83 -0.29 7.46 -3.29
N MET A 84 0.69 7.03 -4.08
CA MET A 84 1.83 7.88 -4.46
C MET A 84 1.41 9.07 -5.33
N LEU A 85 0.49 8.86 -6.29
CA LEU A 85 -0.11 9.96 -7.05
C LEU A 85 -0.82 10.96 -6.12
N ARG A 86 -1.58 10.45 -5.14
CA ARG A 86 -2.26 11.28 -4.16
C ARG A 86 -1.30 12.11 -3.31
N VAL A 87 -0.17 11.54 -2.88
CA VAL A 87 0.91 12.28 -2.18
C VAL A 87 1.38 13.45 -3.03
N MET A 88 1.70 13.22 -4.31
CA MET A 88 2.20 14.25 -5.21
C MET A 88 1.18 15.38 -5.41
N ILE A 89 -0.10 15.05 -5.60
CA ILE A 89 -1.17 16.04 -5.76
C ILE A 89 -1.37 16.86 -4.49
N MET A 90 -1.37 16.21 -3.32
CA MET A 90 -1.50 16.90 -2.03
C MET A 90 -0.26 17.75 -1.70
N ALA A 91 0.90 17.40 -2.23
CA ALA A 91 2.11 18.20 -2.12
C ALA A 91 2.02 19.49 -2.96
N ALA A 92 1.53 19.39 -4.19
CA ALA A 92 1.27 20.58 -5.03
C ALA A 92 0.24 21.51 -4.36
N LEU A 93 -0.87 20.94 -3.85
CA LEU A 93 -1.92 21.70 -3.18
C LEU A 93 -1.52 22.34 -1.83
N ALA A 94 -0.25 22.32 -1.44
CA ALA A 94 0.21 22.93 -0.20
C ALA A 94 0.02 24.45 -0.15
N ASP A 95 -0.11 25.12 -1.30
CA ASP A 95 -0.43 26.53 -1.43
C ASP A 95 -1.80 26.81 -2.10
N GLU A 96 -2.70 25.81 -2.06
CA GLU A 96 -4.10 25.84 -2.53
C GLU A 96 -4.31 25.77 -4.06
N GLU A 97 -3.27 25.89 -4.87
CA GLU A 97 -3.36 25.75 -6.32
C GLU A 97 -2.46 24.62 -6.84
N VAL A 98 -2.64 24.23 -8.10
CA VAL A 98 -1.74 23.27 -8.77
C VAL A 98 -1.37 23.88 -10.11
N ASP A 99 -0.15 24.38 -10.22
CA ASP A 99 0.32 25.10 -11.39
C ASP A 99 0.76 24.17 -12.53
N ARG A 100 1.17 24.76 -13.66
CA ARG A 100 1.55 24.00 -14.85
C ARG A 100 2.86 23.21 -14.69
N PHE A 101 3.79 23.71 -13.88
CA PHE A 101 5.08 23.06 -13.61
C PHE A 101 4.89 21.89 -12.65
N GLU A 102 4.09 22.08 -11.60
CA GLU A 102 3.72 21.01 -10.67
C GLU A 102 2.95 19.90 -11.39
N ARG A 103 1.97 20.25 -12.24
CA ARG A 103 1.27 19.26 -13.09
C ARG A 103 2.22 18.47 -13.98
N ALA A 104 3.22 19.14 -14.58
CA ALA A 104 4.19 18.47 -15.43
C ALA A 104 5.09 17.53 -14.60
N GLU A 105 5.51 17.94 -13.41
CA GLU A 105 6.35 17.14 -12.53
C GLU A 105 5.59 15.92 -11.98
N ILE A 106 4.32 16.08 -11.56
CA ILE A 106 3.45 14.96 -11.15
C ILE A 106 3.38 13.90 -12.25
N LYS A 107 3.17 14.34 -13.51
CA LYS A 107 3.11 13.43 -14.66
C LYS A 107 4.44 12.72 -14.91
N LYS A 108 5.56 13.46 -14.83
CA LYS A 108 6.91 12.91 -14.99
C LYS A 108 7.17 11.82 -13.94
N GLN A 109 7.03 12.16 -12.66
CA GLN A 109 7.29 11.24 -11.56
C GLN A 109 6.36 10.02 -11.59
N TYR A 110 5.08 10.20 -11.92
CA TYR A 110 4.15 9.08 -12.07
C TYR A 110 4.53 8.13 -13.21
N MET A 111 4.98 8.68 -14.35
CA MET A 111 5.47 7.89 -15.49
C MET A 111 6.74 7.11 -15.11
N GLU A 112 7.66 7.71 -14.38
CA GLU A 112 8.89 7.03 -13.90
C GLU A 112 8.58 5.90 -12.91
N LEU A 113 7.61 6.11 -12.02
CA LEU A 113 7.20 5.10 -11.03
C LEU A 113 6.45 3.92 -11.66
N THR A 114 5.56 4.19 -12.61
CA THR A 114 4.59 3.19 -13.09
C THR A 114 4.86 2.69 -14.51
N GLY A 115 5.68 3.40 -15.28
CA GLY A 115 5.85 3.18 -16.72
C GLY A 115 4.62 3.55 -17.56
N LEU A 116 3.59 4.17 -16.97
CA LEU A 116 2.33 4.51 -17.62
C LEU A 116 2.02 6.01 -17.50
N PRO A 117 1.52 6.65 -18.57
CA PRO A 117 1.11 8.05 -18.48
C PRO A 117 -0.17 8.19 -17.65
N VAL A 118 -0.27 9.28 -16.88
CA VAL A 118 -1.53 9.69 -16.26
C VAL A 118 -2.30 10.63 -17.20
N ALA A 119 -3.56 10.30 -17.45
CA ALA A 119 -4.44 11.14 -18.28
C ALA A 119 -4.82 12.43 -17.53
N ASP A 120 -4.98 13.53 -18.27
CA ASP A 120 -5.38 14.82 -17.70
C ASP A 120 -6.70 14.74 -16.92
N SER A 121 -7.68 14.02 -17.45
CA SER A 121 -8.97 13.82 -16.78
C SER A 121 -8.85 13.11 -15.43
N THR A 122 -7.92 12.15 -15.32
CA THR A 122 -7.65 11.44 -14.07
C THR A 122 -6.96 12.36 -13.07
N LEU A 123 -5.96 13.12 -13.53
CA LEU A 123 -5.26 14.09 -12.68
C LEU A 123 -6.23 15.16 -12.14
N ASP A 124 -7.10 15.70 -13.00
CA ASP A 124 -8.11 16.69 -12.60
C ASP A 124 -9.13 16.13 -11.60
N GLN A 125 -9.56 14.87 -11.79
CA GLN A 125 -10.45 14.20 -10.85
C GLN A 125 -9.79 14.03 -9.49
N GLU A 126 -8.53 13.59 -9.46
CA GLU A 126 -7.78 13.41 -8.21
C GLU A 126 -7.52 14.75 -7.50
N ILE A 127 -7.17 15.81 -8.23
CA ILE A 127 -7.03 17.16 -7.67
C ILE A 127 -8.35 17.59 -7.02
N LYS A 128 -9.47 17.45 -7.73
CA LYS A 128 -10.80 17.79 -7.18
C LYS A 128 -11.10 17.00 -5.91
N MET A 129 -10.87 15.69 -5.92
CA MET A 129 -11.07 14.83 -4.75
C MET A 129 -10.13 15.19 -3.59
N ALA A 130 -8.92 15.68 -3.88
CA ALA A 130 -7.97 16.14 -2.86
C ALA A 130 -8.46 17.42 -2.19
N VAL A 131 -8.86 18.42 -2.98
CA VAL A 131 -9.44 19.68 -2.49
C VAL A 131 -10.70 19.41 -1.65
N GLU A 132 -11.62 18.57 -2.12
CA GLU A 132 -12.87 18.27 -1.40
C GLU A 132 -12.65 17.52 -0.08
N SER A 133 -11.58 16.72 0.02
CA SER A 133 -11.32 15.91 1.21
C SER A 133 -10.92 16.73 2.44
N GLN A 134 -10.37 17.95 2.25
CA GLN A 134 -9.82 18.81 3.31
C GLN A 134 -8.79 18.09 4.22
N VAL A 135 -8.19 17.00 3.74
CA VAL A 135 -7.15 16.27 4.46
C VAL A 135 -5.80 16.91 4.13
N THR A 136 -4.95 17.13 5.13
CA THR A 136 -3.58 17.60 4.91
C THR A 136 -2.66 16.46 4.46
N LEU A 137 -1.60 16.78 3.73
CA LEU A 137 -0.61 15.81 3.27
C LEU A 137 -0.08 14.94 4.42
N SER A 138 0.34 15.56 5.52
CA SER A 138 0.85 14.86 6.70
C SER A 138 -0.19 13.92 7.33
N ARG A 139 -1.48 14.30 7.35
CA ARG A 139 -2.54 13.42 7.86
C ARG A 139 -2.77 12.22 6.95
N PHE A 140 -2.75 12.42 5.64
CA PHE A 140 -2.87 11.34 4.66
C PHE A 140 -1.71 10.35 4.78
N VAL A 141 -0.48 10.87 4.78
CA VAL A 141 0.74 10.05 4.93
C VAL A 141 0.80 9.34 6.28
N GLY A 142 0.33 9.99 7.35
CA GLY A 142 0.21 9.37 8.67
C GLY A 142 -0.68 8.11 8.69
N GLY A 143 -1.65 8.00 7.77
CA GLY A 143 -2.47 6.80 7.60
C GLY A 143 -1.77 5.62 6.93
N MET A 144 -0.60 5.83 6.31
CA MET A 144 0.17 4.78 5.61
C MET A 144 1.61 4.64 6.10
N VAL A 145 2.10 5.50 7.00
CA VAL A 145 3.51 5.52 7.44
C VAL A 145 4.00 4.23 8.07
N ASP A 146 3.13 3.50 8.78
CA ASP A 146 3.46 2.23 9.43
C ASP A 146 3.71 1.10 8.41
N GLY A 147 3.14 1.21 7.21
CA GLY A 147 3.36 0.29 6.10
C GLY A 147 4.58 0.63 5.24
N LEU A 148 5.24 1.78 5.48
CA LEU A 148 6.36 2.23 4.67
C LEU A 148 7.70 1.76 5.24
N SER A 149 8.51 1.14 4.37
CA SER A 149 9.93 0.89 4.63
C SER A 149 10.72 2.20 4.69
N GLY A 150 11.97 2.16 5.19
CA GLY A 150 12.85 3.34 5.19
C GLY A 150 13.05 3.93 3.79
N HIS A 151 13.17 3.07 2.77
CA HIS A 151 13.21 3.51 1.37
C HIS A 151 11.88 4.12 0.93
N GLY A 152 10.73 3.52 1.30
CA GLY A 152 9.41 4.06 0.99
C GLY A 152 9.18 5.45 1.59
N ARG A 153 9.66 5.70 2.82
CA ARG A 153 9.61 7.02 3.45
C ARG A 153 10.45 8.05 2.68
N ALA A 154 11.66 7.70 2.29
CA ALA A 154 12.52 8.56 1.47
C ALA A 154 11.89 8.84 0.10
N LEU A 155 11.22 7.86 -0.52
CA LEU A 155 10.52 8.04 -1.79
C LEU A 155 9.34 9.01 -1.67
N VAL A 156 8.49 8.87 -0.64
CA VAL A 156 7.37 9.80 -0.38
C VAL A 156 7.88 11.23 -0.23
N LEU A 157 8.97 11.41 0.52
CA LEU A 157 9.60 12.72 0.68
C LEU A 157 10.16 13.25 -0.64
N LYS A 158 10.86 12.41 -1.42
CA LYS A 158 11.41 12.76 -2.74
C LYS A 158 10.31 13.27 -3.68
N LEU A 159 9.20 12.54 -3.78
CA LEU A 159 8.07 12.89 -4.64
C LEU A 159 7.44 14.22 -4.24
N ALA A 160 7.20 14.42 -2.93
CA ALA A 160 6.66 15.68 -2.44
C ALA A 160 7.61 16.87 -2.74
N TYR A 161 8.91 16.69 -2.47
CA TYR A 161 9.93 17.71 -2.73
C TYR A 161 9.99 18.10 -4.21
N HIS A 162 10.10 17.14 -5.12
CA HIS A 162 10.21 17.43 -6.55
C HIS A 162 9.01 18.21 -7.06
N VAL A 163 7.80 17.81 -6.65
CA VAL A 163 6.57 18.51 -7.04
C VAL A 163 6.56 19.94 -6.51
N MET A 164 6.79 20.15 -5.20
CA MET A 164 6.77 21.49 -4.60
C MET A 164 7.86 22.41 -5.18
N SER A 165 9.02 21.87 -5.54
CA SER A 165 10.14 22.63 -6.14
C SER A 165 10.04 22.80 -7.66
N ALA A 166 8.99 22.30 -8.31
CA ALA A 166 8.93 22.21 -9.77
C ALA A 166 8.99 23.59 -10.46
N ALA A 167 8.43 24.62 -9.83
CA ALA A 167 8.47 26.00 -10.32
C ALA A 167 9.75 26.77 -9.92
N GLY A 168 10.64 26.17 -9.13
CA GLY A 168 11.86 26.78 -8.60
C GLY A 168 11.84 26.89 -7.07
N GLU A 169 11.85 28.12 -6.55
CA GLU A 169 11.81 28.35 -5.10
C GLU A 169 10.44 27.99 -4.53
N MET A 170 10.45 27.14 -3.48
CA MET A 170 9.24 26.75 -2.76
C MET A 170 8.66 27.94 -1.98
N THR A 171 7.33 27.99 -1.88
CA THR A 171 6.65 28.96 -1.04
C THR A 171 6.80 28.61 0.45
N PRO A 172 6.64 29.58 1.37
CA PRO A 172 6.65 29.27 2.81
C PRO A 172 5.59 28.25 3.25
N SER A 173 4.52 28.08 2.46
CA SER A 173 3.50 27.06 2.73
C SER A 173 4.00 25.66 2.37
N GLN A 174 4.62 25.52 1.20
CA GLN A 174 5.26 24.28 0.74
C GLN A 174 6.40 23.86 1.67
N ASP A 175 7.25 24.80 2.10
CA ASP A 175 8.32 24.53 3.09
C ASP A 175 7.76 23.94 4.39
N ARG A 176 6.71 24.56 4.95
CA ARG A 176 6.06 24.06 6.17
C ARG A 176 5.43 22.69 5.95
N ALA A 177 4.81 22.47 4.80
CA ALA A 177 4.20 21.18 4.47
C ALA A 177 5.25 20.07 4.35
N LEU A 178 6.42 20.38 3.76
CA LEU A 178 7.54 19.45 3.64
C LEU A 178 8.16 19.12 5.01
N ASP A 179 8.35 20.12 5.88
CA ASP A 179 8.82 19.91 7.25
C ASP A 179 7.84 19.01 8.05
N GLN A 180 6.54 19.29 7.99
CA GLN A 180 5.52 18.47 8.65
C GLN A 180 5.46 17.04 8.09
N LEU A 181 5.68 16.89 6.78
CA LEU A 181 5.77 15.58 6.14
C LEU A 181 6.99 14.81 6.66
N ALA A 182 8.16 15.44 6.74
CA ALA A 182 9.38 14.83 7.27
C ALA A 182 9.18 14.36 8.72
N ASP A 183 8.57 15.20 9.57
CA ASP A 183 8.21 14.83 10.95
C ASP A 183 7.28 13.61 10.99
N THR A 184 6.27 13.59 10.12
CA THR A 184 5.32 12.47 10.01
C THR A 184 6.00 11.17 9.61
N LEU A 185 6.97 11.25 8.68
CA LEU A 185 7.77 10.12 8.23
C LEU A 185 8.83 9.69 9.26
N GLY A 186 9.03 10.46 10.34
CA GLY A 186 10.06 10.23 11.34
C GLY A 186 11.47 10.50 10.79
N ILE A 187 11.60 11.39 9.82
CA ILE A 187 12.89 11.79 9.21
C ILE A 187 13.41 13.01 9.98
N GLN A 188 14.60 12.88 10.57
CA GLN A 188 15.19 14.00 11.33
C GLN A 188 15.64 15.12 10.40
N LYS A 189 15.64 16.36 10.89
CA LYS A 189 16.05 17.55 10.11
C LYS A 189 17.42 17.42 9.42
N VAL A 190 18.40 16.81 10.09
CA VAL A 190 19.73 16.58 9.50
C VAL A 190 19.64 15.64 8.29
N GLN A 191 18.88 14.55 8.43
CA GLN A 191 18.65 13.58 7.36
C GLN A 191 17.82 14.19 6.22
N LEU A 192 16.85 15.03 6.53
CA LEU A 192 16.05 15.78 5.55
C LEU A 192 16.96 16.64 4.66
N MET A 193 17.90 17.39 5.25
CA MET A 193 18.84 18.22 4.49
C MET A 193 19.77 17.40 3.60
N GLU A 194 20.26 16.26 4.08
CA GLU A 194 21.07 15.33 3.28
C GLU A 194 20.28 14.74 2.10
N LEU A 195 19.03 14.33 2.34
CA LEU A 195 18.15 13.79 1.31
C LEU A 195 17.83 14.84 0.24
N ILE A 196 17.46 16.06 0.63
CA ILE A 196 17.19 17.17 -0.30
C ILE A 196 18.40 17.43 -1.20
N LYS A 197 19.61 17.51 -0.60
CA LYS A 197 20.83 17.69 -1.36
C LYS A 197 21.03 16.58 -2.39
N HIS A 198 20.82 15.33 -2.00
CA HIS A 198 20.92 14.20 -2.90
C HIS A 198 19.89 14.26 -4.05
N PHE A 199 18.65 14.67 -3.76
CA PHE A 199 17.61 14.82 -4.78
C PHE A 199 17.97 15.87 -5.81
N GLN A 200 18.55 17.00 -5.38
CA GLN A 200 19.03 18.05 -6.28
C GLN A 200 20.17 17.56 -7.18
N GLU A 201 21.14 16.83 -6.64
CA GLU A 201 22.26 16.26 -7.41
C GLU A 201 21.76 15.29 -8.50
N SER A 202 20.77 14.45 -8.19
CA SER A 202 20.19 13.49 -9.16
C SER A 202 19.43 14.16 -10.31
N GLN A 203 18.84 15.34 -10.12
CA GLN A 203 18.20 16.09 -11.20
C GLN A 203 19.20 16.68 -12.21
N HIS A 204 20.43 16.94 -11.77
CA HIS A 204 21.47 17.52 -12.64
C HIS A 204 22.17 16.47 -13.52
N GLU A 205 22.26 15.21 -13.08
CA GLU A 205 22.86 14.13 -13.89
C GLU A 205 21.96 13.67 -15.04
N GLU A 206 20.63 13.83 -14.96
CA GLU A 206 19.69 13.50 -16.04
C GLU A 206 19.66 14.54 -17.19
N LEU A 207 20.24 15.71 -16.97
CA LEU A 207 20.27 16.84 -17.91
C LEU A 207 21.65 17.06 -18.57
N ALA A 208 22.64 16.23 -18.25
CA ALA A 208 24.02 16.28 -18.77
C ALA A 208 24.29 15.13 -19.76
#